data_AF-E2CLK7-F1
#
_entry.id   AF-E2CLK7-F1
#
_cell.length_a   1.000
_cell.length_b   1.000
_cell.length_c   1.000
_cell.angle_alpha   90.00
_cell.angle_beta   90.00
_cell.angle_gamma   90.00
#
_symmetry.space_group_name_H-M   'P 1'
#
loop_
_entity.id
_entity.type
_entity.pdbx_description
1 polymer ?
#
loop_
_entity_poly.entity_id
_entity_poly.type
_entity_poly.pdbx_seq_one_letter_code
_entity_poly.pdbx_strand_id
1 'polypeptide(L)'
;MTDNATSIAKQSDLKGRLVALAIAIAALALMIWIGRNDVSSIQYALSLVGGQQTSEQTGSGNPALDACLAQRVGDVEKMKADGVINASQFESFKSRAITLCEAQNPVGN
;
A
#
# COMPACT_ATOMS: atom_id res chain seq x y z
N MET A 1 -47.53 -32.93 -19.55
CA MET A 1 -46.87 -33.13 -18.26
C MET A 1 -45.58 -33.92 -18.55
N THR A 2 -44.53 -33.37 -19.17
CA THR A 2 -43.51 -32.36 -18.75
C THR A 2 -42.60 -32.79 -17.60
N ASP A 3 -41.84 -33.88 -17.78
CA ASP A 3 -40.78 -34.32 -16.85
C ASP A 3 -39.50 -34.77 -17.59
N ASN A 4 -39.01 -33.99 -18.57
CA ASN A 4 -37.83 -34.38 -19.36
C ASN A 4 -36.75 -33.29 -19.49
N ALA A 5 -36.71 -32.32 -18.57
CA ALA A 5 -35.79 -31.16 -18.63
C ALA A 5 -34.66 -31.17 -17.58
N THR A 6 -34.50 -32.22 -16.78
CA THR A 6 -33.64 -32.17 -15.57
C THR A 6 -32.39 -33.06 -15.62
N SER A 7 -31.85 -33.35 -16.81
CA SER A 7 -30.61 -34.15 -16.94
C SER A 7 -29.45 -33.47 -17.69
N ILE A 8 -29.63 -32.28 -18.25
CA ILE A 8 -28.55 -31.57 -18.98
C ILE A 8 -27.63 -30.76 -18.02
N ALA A 9 -28.04 -30.51 -16.78
CA ALA A 9 -27.37 -29.55 -15.89
C ALA A 9 -26.12 -30.08 -15.14
N LYS A 10 -25.78 -31.38 -15.22
CA LYS A 10 -24.77 -31.96 -14.30
C LYS A 10 -23.34 -32.08 -14.85
N GLN A 11 -23.15 -32.05 -16.18
CA GLN A 11 -21.82 -32.31 -16.78
C GLN A 11 -21.05 -31.07 -17.26
N SER A 12 -21.72 -29.93 -17.47
CA SER A 12 -21.10 -28.64 -17.82
C SER A 12 -20.60 -27.85 -16.60
N ASP A 13 -20.88 -28.32 -15.39
CA ASP A 13 -20.66 -27.57 -14.15
C ASP A 13 -19.19 -27.55 -13.71
N LEU A 14 -18.42 -28.62 -13.96
CA LEU A 14 -17.05 -28.74 -13.44
C LEU A 14 -16.06 -27.76 -14.13
N LYS A 15 -16.15 -27.64 -15.46
CA LYS A 15 -15.30 -26.70 -16.21
C LYS A 15 -15.70 -25.25 -15.93
N GLY A 16 -17.01 -24.97 -15.86
CA GLY A 16 -17.52 -23.64 -15.49
C GLY A 16 -17.11 -23.25 -14.07
N ARG A 17 -17.21 -24.17 -13.11
CA ARG A 17 -16.74 -23.95 -11.73
C ARG A 17 -15.25 -23.72 -11.65
N LEU A 18 -14.44 -24.46 -12.40
CA LEU A 18 -12.99 -24.24 -12.45
C LEU A 18 -12.63 -22.87 -12.98
N VAL A 19 -13.32 -22.40 -14.02
CA VAL A 19 -13.12 -21.04 -14.57
C VAL A 19 -13.53 -19.98 -13.54
N ALA A 20 -14.69 -20.14 -12.89
CA ALA A 20 -15.12 -19.21 -11.85
C ALA A 20 -14.13 -19.16 -10.67
N LEU A 21 -13.58 -20.31 -10.26
CA LEU A 21 -12.60 -20.42 -9.18
C LEU A 21 -11.27 -19.76 -9.57
N ALA A 22 -10.82 -19.95 -10.82
CA ALA A 22 -9.64 -19.27 -11.34
C ALA A 22 -9.79 -17.74 -11.35
N ILE A 23 -10.96 -17.23 -11.76
CA ILE A 23 -11.25 -15.79 -11.74
C ILE A 23 -11.27 -15.26 -10.30
N ALA A 24 -11.89 -15.99 -9.37
CA ALA A 24 -11.91 -15.61 -7.95
C ALA A 24 -10.50 -15.54 -7.35
N ILE A 25 -9.65 -16.53 -7.64
CA ILE A 25 -8.24 -16.53 -7.21
C ILE A 25 -7.47 -15.35 -7.82
N ALA A 26 -7.67 -15.08 -9.11
CA ALA A 26 -7.01 -13.95 -9.78
C ALA A 26 -7.42 -12.60 -9.17
N ALA A 27 -8.70 -12.43 -8.84
CA ALA A 27 -9.20 -11.22 -8.18
C ALA A 27 -8.61 -11.04 -6.76
N LEU A 28 -8.54 -12.13 -5.99
CA LEU A 28 -7.92 -12.11 -4.66
C LEU A 28 -6.41 -11.81 -4.76
N ALA A 29 -5.71 -12.40 -5.73
CA ALA A 29 -4.30 -12.12 -5.97
C ALA A 29 -4.06 -10.65 -6.34
N LEU A 30 -4.94 -10.04 -7.14
CA LEU A 30 -4.88 -8.61 -7.48
C LEU A 30 -5.12 -7.72 -6.26
N MET A 31 -6.12 -8.04 -5.42
CA MET A 31 -6.33 -7.30 -4.18
C MET A 31 -5.14 -7.41 -3.23
N ILE A 32 -4.54 -8.61 -3.10
CA ILE A 32 -3.34 -8.82 -2.31
C ILE A 32 -2.16 -8.06 -2.92
N TRP A 33 -2.02 -8.02 -4.24
CA TRP A 33 -0.93 -7.30 -4.92
C TRP A 33 -1.02 -5.80 -4.71
N ILE A 34 -2.22 -5.22 -4.84
CA ILE A 34 -2.49 -3.80 -4.57
C ILE A 34 -2.29 -3.51 -3.07
N GLY A 35 -2.85 -4.36 -2.20
CA GLY A 35 -2.69 -4.28 -0.75
C GLY A 35 -1.24 -4.49 -0.28
N ARG A 36 -0.41 -5.19 -1.06
CA ARG A 36 1.01 -5.39 -0.78
C ARG A 36 1.83 -4.10 -0.93
N ASN A 37 1.35 -3.12 -1.69
CA ASN A 37 1.91 -1.77 -1.69
C ASN A 37 1.36 -0.90 -0.56
N ASP A 38 0.21 -1.27 0.02
CA ASP A 38 -0.46 -0.58 1.14
C ASP A 38 -0.11 -1.15 2.53
N VAL A 39 0.64 -2.26 2.64
CA VAL A 39 1.00 -2.82 3.97
C VAL A 39 1.88 -1.90 4.81
N SER A 40 2.48 -0.85 4.25
CA SER A 40 3.11 0.22 5.03
C SER A 40 2.07 1.10 5.75
N SER A 41 0.93 1.39 5.12
CA SER A 41 -0.17 2.16 5.74
C SER A 41 -0.93 1.32 6.78
N ILE A 42 -1.09 0.01 6.52
CA ILE A 42 -1.69 -0.93 7.48
C ILE A 42 -0.74 -1.20 8.66
N GLN A 43 0.56 -1.37 8.44
CA GLN A 43 1.54 -1.48 9.55
C GLN A 43 1.60 -0.19 10.38
N TYR A 44 1.43 0.98 9.76
CA TYR A 44 1.31 2.24 10.48
C TYR A 44 0.03 2.29 11.33
N ALA A 45 -1.12 1.93 10.76
CA ALA A 45 -2.39 1.83 11.49
C ALA A 45 -2.34 0.80 12.63
N LEU A 46 -1.65 -0.32 12.41
CA LEU A 46 -1.43 -1.37 13.41
C LEU A 46 -0.40 -0.94 14.47
N SER A 47 0.58 -0.10 14.14
CA SER A 47 1.52 0.48 15.11
C SER A 47 0.85 1.49 16.05
N LEU A 48 -0.14 2.22 15.55
CA LEU A 48 -0.99 3.14 16.32
C LEU A 48 -1.92 2.41 17.31
N VAL A 49 -2.34 1.18 16.97
CA VAL A 49 -3.20 0.35 17.84
C VAL A 49 -2.39 -0.61 18.72
N GLY A 50 -1.22 -1.05 18.27
CA GLY A 50 -0.40 -2.11 18.89
C GLY A 50 0.82 -1.63 19.67
N GLY A 51 1.16 -0.34 19.65
CA GLY A 51 2.15 0.25 20.56
C GLY A 51 3.59 -0.26 20.44
N GLN A 52 3.96 -0.99 19.38
CA GLN A 52 5.31 -1.51 19.20
C GLN A 52 6.04 -0.76 18.08
N GLN A 53 6.57 0.43 18.41
CA GLN A 53 7.51 1.17 17.56
C GLN A 53 8.94 0.78 17.93
N THR A 54 9.69 0.24 16.96
CA THR A 54 11.15 0.21 17.01
C THR A 54 11.67 1.00 15.82
N SER A 55 12.28 2.15 16.11
CA SER A 55 13.46 2.71 15.44
C SER A 55 13.71 4.09 16.04
N GLU A 56 14.61 4.13 17.02
CA GLU A 56 15.30 5.35 17.42
C GLU A 56 16.10 5.87 16.21
N GLN A 57 15.75 7.05 15.71
CA GLN A 57 16.63 7.80 14.82
C GLN A 57 16.50 9.28 15.14
N THR A 58 17.48 9.77 15.90
CA THR A 58 17.91 11.15 16.13
C THR A 58 16.96 12.23 15.60
N GLY A 59 16.04 12.65 16.46
CA GLY A 59 14.93 13.50 16.07
C GLY A 59 15.17 15.01 16.21
N SER A 60 14.50 15.80 15.37
CA SER A 60 14.36 17.26 15.37
C SER A 60 13.73 17.85 16.66
N GLY A 61 13.63 17.06 17.74
CA GLY A 61 12.86 17.37 18.94
C GLY A 61 11.34 17.22 18.78
N ASN A 62 10.85 16.97 17.55
CA ASN A 62 9.44 16.73 17.25
C ASN A 62 9.27 15.36 16.54
N PRO A 63 8.82 14.31 17.26
CA PRO A 63 8.70 12.97 16.69
C PRO A 63 7.69 12.90 15.53
N ALA A 64 6.71 13.79 15.47
CA ALA A 64 5.77 13.86 14.35
C ALA A 64 6.43 14.42 13.07
N LEU A 65 7.34 15.39 13.22
CA LEU A 65 8.14 15.91 12.11
C LEU A 65 9.10 14.85 11.59
N ASP A 66 9.80 14.15 12.49
CA ASP A 66 10.76 13.11 12.10
C ASP A 66 10.08 11.95 11.38
N ALA A 67 8.91 11.51 11.86
CA ALA A 67 8.11 10.50 11.18
C ALA A 67 7.65 10.95 9.78
N CYS A 68 7.21 12.22 9.65
CA CYS A 68 6.81 12.77 8.36
C CYS A 68 7.98 12.79 7.37
N LEU A 69 9.15 13.26 7.81
CA LEU A 69 10.35 13.33 6.99
C LEU A 69 10.82 11.94 6.56
N ALA A 70 10.88 10.98 7.50
CA ALA A 70 11.28 9.61 7.21
C ALA A 70 10.37 8.95 6.17
N GLN A 71 9.05 9.14 6.30
CA GLN A 71 8.09 8.61 5.33
C GLN A 71 8.22 9.29 3.97
N ARG A 72 8.12 10.63 3.92
CA ARG A 72 8.05 11.36 2.64
C ARG A 72 9.35 11.37 1.87
N VAL A 73 10.48 11.52 2.56
CA VAL A 73 11.80 11.45 1.90
C VAL A 73 12.09 10.02 1.48
N GLY A 74 11.74 9.02 2.30
CA GLY A 74 11.86 7.60 1.94
C GLY A 74 11.06 7.22 0.70
N ASP A 75 9.82 7.72 0.56
CA ASP A 75 8.99 7.50 -0.63
C ASP A 75 9.66 8.09 -1.90
N VAL A 76 10.22 9.30 -1.81
CA VAL A 76 10.91 9.97 -2.93
C VAL A 76 12.21 9.25 -3.30
N GLU A 77 12.96 8.74 -2.31
CA GLU A 77 14.15 7.92 -2.54
C GLU A 77 13.81 6.59 -3.22
N LYS A 78 12.71 5.96 -2.81
CA LYS A 78 12.20 4.75 -3.47
C LYS A 78 11.76 5.04 -4.91
N MET A 79 11.05 6.14 -5.16
CA MET A 79 10.67 6.55 -6.52
C MET A 79 11.89 6.76 -7.43
N LYS A 80 13.00 7.27 -6.90
CA LYS A 80 14.26 7.39 -7.64
C LYS A 80 14.89 6.01 -7.90
N ALA A 81 14.90 5.14 -6.89
CA ALA A 81 15.45 3.78 -7.02
C ALA A 81 14.65 2.93 -8.02
N ASP A 82 13.32 3.08 -8.04
CA ASP A 82 12.41 2.41 -8.97
C ASP A 82 12.43 3.05 -10.38
N GLY A 83 13.19 4.14 -10.58
CA GLY A 83 13.31 4.83 -11.87
C GLY A 83 12.07 5.64 -12.28
N VAL A 84 11.12 5.84 -11.38
CA VAL A 84 9.89 6.63 -11.61
C VAL A 84 10.22 8.11 -11.80
N ILE A 85 11.25 8.60 -11.09
CA ILE A 85 11.73 9.98 -11.17
C ILE A 85 13.23 10.03 -11.47
N ASN A 86 13.65 11.05 -12.20
CA ASN A 86 15.06 11.27 -12.49
C ASN A 86 15.75 12.13 -11.41
N ALA A 87 17.07 12.30 -11.53
CA ALA A 87 17.86 13.03 -10.53
C ALA A 87 17.45 14.51 -10.38
N SER A 88 16.99 15.18 -11.43
CA SER A 88 16.56 16.58 -11.34
C SER A 88 15.19 16.73 -10.66
N GLN A 89 14.31 15.75 -10.85
CA GLN A 89 13.02 15.67 -10.16
C GLN A 89 13.17 15.28 -8.69
N PHE A 90 14.13 14.41 -8.37
CA PHE A 90 14.41 13.95 -7.01
C PHE A 90 14.65 15.11 -6.04
N GLU A 91 15.55 16.03 -6.37
CA GLU A 91 15.85 17.18 -5.49
C GLU A 91 14.63 18.09 -5.29
N SER A 92 13.84 18.31 -6.35
CA SER A 92 12.62 19.11 -6.29
C SER A 92 11.56 18.47 -5.39
N PHE A 93 11.38 17.14 -5.49
CA PHE A 93 10.41 16.42 -4.67
C PHE A 93 10.86 16.29 -3.22
N LYS A 94 12.15 16.03 -2.99
CA LYS A 94 12.73 15.96 -1.65
C LYS A 94 12.61 17.29 -0.93
N SER A 95 12.95 18.40 -1.59
CA SER A 95 12.80 19.75 -1.02
C SER A 95 11.34 20.06 -0.66
N ARG A 96 10.39 19.76 -1.55
CA ARG A 96 8.96 19.97 -1.28
C ARG A 96 8.43 19.11 -0.14
N ALA A 97 8.89 17.86 -0.04
CA ALA A 97 8.55 16.96 1.04
C ALA A 97 8.99 17.52 2.40
N ILE A 98 10.21 18.05 2.48
CA ILE A 98 10.75 18.67 3.70
C ILE A 98 9.91 19.90 4.09
N THR A 99 9.71 20.85 3.18
CA THR A 99 8.91 22.06 3.44
C THR A 99 7.47 21.73 3.85
N LEU A 100 6.88 20.69 3.24
CA LEU A 100 5.54 20.24 3.59
C LEU A 100 5.49 19.67 5.02
N CYS A 101 6.48 18.87 5.41
CA CYS A 101 6.55 18.28 6.74
C CYS A 101 6.78 19.33 7.82
N GLU A 102 7.66 20.31 7.56
CA GLU A 102 7.90 21.45 8.45
C GLU A 102 6.65 22.33 8.61
N ALA A 103 5.89 22.56 7.53
CA ALA A 103 4.65 23.33 7.56
C ALA A 103 3.52 22.61 8.31
N GLN A 104 3.45 21.28 8.22
CA GLN A 104 2.42 20.47 8.90
C GLN A 104 2.74 20.20 10.36
N ASN A 105 4.04 20.14 10.71
CA ASN A 105 4.51 19.83 12.04
C ASN A 105 5.42 20.97 12.53
N PRO A 106 4.87 22.17 12.77
CA PRO A 106 5.67 23.29 13.27
C PRO A 106 6.32 22.89 14.59
N VAL A 107 7.61 23.20 14.73
CA VAL A 107 8.28 23.16 16.02
C VAL A 107 7.71 24.32 16.84
N GLY A 108 6.75 24.00 17.72
CA GLY A 108 6.20 24.97 18.67
C GLY A 108 7.33 25.54 19.52
N ASN A 109 7.41 26.87 19.62
CA ASN A 109 8.31 27.56 20.55
C ASN A 109 7.94 27.24 22.00
#